data_AF-B7G1W2-F1
#
_entry.id   AF-B7G1W2-F1
#
_cell.length_a   1.000
_cell.length_b   1.000
_cell.length_c   1.000
_cell.angle_alpha   90.00
_cell.angle_beta   90.00
_cell.angle_gamma   90.00
#
_symmetry.space_group_name_H-M   'P 1'
#
loop_
_entity.id
_entity.type
_entity.pdbx_description
1 polymer ?
#
loop_
_entity_poly.entity_id
_entity_poly.type
_entity_poly.pdbx_seq_one_letter_code
_entity_poly.pdbx_strand_id
1 'polypeptide(L)'
;MLSGRTPLRHRFFFILSLGTVLFIFETRWTTQAISKSLSRTPEEDIWNYLSSFASTSDSANYLSSVDNGNLVDPFESPTVWNTSQIPPGRRKIDTLDSAIYNVANVSGASAIFPLVLTVSSQNTSRTTTTTEEPSPGRMKQPDNTFSACILVMDDNHRLVEWIAYHYYALNLRHLVVTVDPHSRTSPTAVLDRWRDRMQIDEWSDRTFFPRINWRSANDTVERRHLRHRFRQAQFYKGCIRRLREFNRTWTAFIDSDEYLTINSRLVDNTALRMQRPGHVADYFHELTQQAHSDPNSTFAVNFGQPCVLLSRTMYGSVESTDEEIRRDVPDFLDPARFDTLRWRHRSTEDGHVLAKSLIDISQVHRSHMEGISNAHKVLVDMCTSESFLAYTLPIGIHHYLGSWEQYSYRDDARDGGDAHSYETWQRKGSALVSTDDEIRPWIRGFVDMVGNGTAQFLLEGAGLPTNRTAKS
;
A
#
# COMPACT_ATOMS: atom_id res chain seq x y z
N MET A 1 -12.58 17.05 52.57
CA MET A 1 -13.14 16.00 51.71
C MET A 1 -12.73 16.30 50.28
N LEU A 2 -11.65 15.67 49.79
CA LEU A 2 -11.20 15.76 48.41
C LEU A 2 -11.41 14.40 47.74
N SER A 3 -12.11 14.45 46.60
CA SER A 3 -12.56 13.34 45.78
C SER A 3 -11.41 12.50 45.23
N GLY A 4 -11.55 11.17 45.34
CA GLY A 4 -10.58 10.19 44.87
C GLY A 4 -10.52 10.13 43.34
N ARG A 5 -9.34 10.39 42.79
CA ARG A 5 -9.00 10.00 41.42
C ARG A 5 -8.28 8.66 41.46
N THR A 6 -8.83 7.68 40.75
CA THR A 6 -8.16 6.40 40.49
C THR A 6 -6.93 6.63 39.61
N PRO A 7 -5.75 6.10 39.97
CA PRO A 7 -4.55 6.28 39.16
C PRO A 7 -4.69 5.56 37.82
N LEU A 8 -4.41 6.28 36.73
CA LEU A 8 -4.24 5.70 35.40
C LEU A 8 -3.10 4.67 35.43
N ARG A 9 -3.44 3.41 35.15
CA ARG A 9 -2.49 2.31 35.02
C ARG A 9 -2.21 2.08 33.54
N HIS A 10 -0.96 2.22 33.13
CA HIS A 10 -0.52 1.91 31.79
C HIS A 10 0.06 0.48 31.78
N ARG A 11 -0.24 -0.28 30.71
CA ARG A 11 0.27 -1.63 30.50
C ARG A 11 1.18 -1.62 29.27
N PHE A 12 2.38 -2.15 29.42
CA PHE A 12 3.34 -2.31 28.34
C PHE A 12 3.70 -3.78 28.19
N PHE A 13 3.75 -4.26 26.95
CA PHE A 13 4.17 -5.61 26.63
C PHE A 13 5.51 -5.56 25.89
N PHE A 14 6.49 -6.31 26.38
CA PHE A 14 7.79 -6.47 25.73
C PHE A 14 7.95 -7.90 25.26
N ILE A 15 8.46 -8.08 24.06
CA ILE A 15 8.76 -9.40 23.49
C ILE A 15 10.27 -9.51 23.34
N LEU A 16 10.88 -10.42 24.09
CA LEU A 16 12.30 -10.75 23.96
C LEU A 16 12.43 -12.14 23.31
N SER A 17 13.15 -12.21 22.19
CA SER A 17 13.48 -13.47 21.53
C SER A 17 14.91 -13.87 21.87
N LEU A 18 15.08 -15.08 22.41
CA LEU A 18 16.37 -15.72 22.65
C LEU A 18 16.37 -17.06 21.93
N GLY A 19 16.90 -17.08 20.70
CA GLY A 19 16.84 -18.25 19.82
C GLY A 19 15.39 -18.59 19.45
N THR A 20 14.96 -19.83 19.68
CA THR A 20 13.60 -20.30 19.38
C THR A 20 12.57 -19.98 20.47
N VAL A 21 12.99 -19.37 21.58
CA VAL A 21 12.12 -19.07 22.72
C VAL A 21 11.73 -17.60 22.71
N LEU A 22 10.42 -17.36 22.85
CA LEU A 22 9.84 -16.03 22.97
C LEU A 22 9.40 -15.80 24.41
N PHE A 23 9.88 -14.72 25.03
CA PHE A 23 9.43 -14.26 26.34
C PHE A 23 8.57 -13.02 26.17
N ILE A 24 7.37 -13.04 26.75
CA ILE A 24 6.47 -11.88 26.77
C ILE A 24 6.40 -11.37 28.21
N PHE A 25 6.81 -10.13 28.40
CA PHE A 25 6.77 -9.45 29.70
C PHE A 25 5.64 -8.41 29.69
N GLU A 26 4.73 -8.49 30.66
CA GLU A 26 3.78 -7.41 30.96
C GLU A 26 4.34 -6.58 32.10
N THR A 27 4.52 -5.28 31.89
CA THR A 27 4.85 -4.34 32.97
C THR A 27 3.69 -3.38 33.19
N ARG A 28 3.43 -3.04 34.45
CA ARG A 28 2.35 -2.14 34.85
C ARG A 28 2.94 -0.94 35.55
N TRP A 29 2.64 0.25 35.02
CA TRP A 29 3.12 1.51 35.59
C TRP A 29 1.95 2.32 36.14
N THR A 30 2.19 2.99 37.26
CA THR A 30 1.29 4.02 37.78
C THR A 30 1.91 5.39 37.53
N THR A 31 1.07 6.36 37.18
CA THR A 31 1.49 7.75 36.89
C THR A 31 2.25 8.44 38.03
N GLN A 32 2.18 7.91 39.25
CA GLN A 32 2.88 8.46 40.41
C GLN A 32 4.41 8.19 40.37
N ALA A 33 4.86 7.12 39.72
CA ALA A 33 6.28 6.77 39.59
C ALA A 33 7.04 7.74 38.67
N ILE A 34 6.38 8.22 37.62
CA ILE A 34 6.95 9.16 36.64
C ILE A 34 7.23 10.53 37.27
N SER A 35 6.42 10.96 38.24
CA SER A 35 6.56 12.29 38.84
C SER A 35 7.72 12.45 39.84
N LYS A 36 8.32 11.35 40.33
CA LYS A 36 9.42 11.40 41.31
C LYS A 36 10.81 11.32 40.69
N SER A 37 10.93 11.04 39.39
CA SER A 37 12.21 11.06 38.66
C SER A 37 12.45 12.47 38.11
N LEU A 38 12.93 13.38 38.96
CA LEU A 38 13.17 14.79 38.59
C LEU A 38 14.43 15.01 37.74
N SER A 39 15.06 13.97 37.20
CA SER A 39 16.30 14.15 36.42
C SER A 39 16.56 13.11 35.32
N ARG A 40 15.62 12.25 34.95
CA ARG A 40 15.81 11.26 33.87
C ARG A 40 14.54 11.06 33.05
N THR A 41 14.69 10.77 31.76
CA THR A 41 13.53 10.45 30.93
C THR A 41 13.10 8.99 31.15
N PRO A 42 11.82 8.64 30.94
CA PRO A 42 11.33 7.26 31.09
C PRO A 42 12.14 6.22 30.32
N GLU A 43 12.72 6.60 29.18
CA GLU A 43 13.56 5.76 28.33
C GLU A 43 14.91 5.42 28.98
N GLU A 44 15.52 6.35 29.72
CA GLU A 44 16.76 6.10 30.48
C GLU A 44 16.51 5.18 31.67
N ASP A 45 15.36 5.30 32.33
CA ASP A 45 15.00 4.41 33.44
C ASP A 45 14.70 2.99 32.91
N ILE A 46 14.05 2.86 31.75
CA ILE A 46 13.83 1.58 31.07
C ILE A 46 15.16 0.95 30.64
N TRP A 47 16.07 1.73 30.04
CA TRP A 47 17.38 1.24 29.61
C TRP A 47 18.23 0.80 30.80
N ASN A 48 18.25 1.57 31.89
CA ASN A 48 18.98 1.21 33.10
C ASN A 48 18.42 -0.06 33.75
N TYR A 49 17.10 -0.20 33.84
CA TYR A 49 16.44 -1.41 34.35
C TYR A 49 16.82 -2.64 33.50
N LEU A 50 16.71 -2.54 32.16
CA LEU A 50 17.06 -3.64 31.26
C LEU A 50 18.57 -3.97 31.28
N SER A 51 19.43 -2.95 31.42
CA SER A 51 20.88 -3.14 31.49
C SER A 51 21.35 -3.78 32.80
N SER A 52 20.68 -3.51 33.93
CA SER A 52 20.92 -4.22 35.20
C SER A 52 20.54 -5.71 35.12
N PHE A 53 19.62 -6.07 34.22
CA PHE A 53 19.24 -7.46 33.98
C PHE A 53 20.24 -8.20 33.07
N ALA A 54 21.01 -7.46 32.26
CA ALA A 54 21.93 -8.00 31.27
C ALA A 54 23.38 -8.11 31.76
N SER A 55 23.76 -7.48 32.88
CA SER A 55 25.10 -7.65 33.47
C SER A 55 25.23 -9.00 34.18
N THR A 56 26.13 -9.82 33.66
CA THR A 56 26.35 -11.23 34.00
C THR A 56 27.01 -11.44 35.36
N SER A 57 26.17 -11.59 36.39
CA SER A 57 26.40 -12.41 37.59
C SER A 57 25.11 -12.66 38.38
N ASP A 58 24.09 -11.81 38.20
CA ASP A 58 22.89 -11.82 39.04
C ASP A 58 21.70 -12.62 38.47
N SER A 59 21.69 -12.93 37.17
CA SER A 59 20.66 -13.77 36.55
C SER A 59 20.70 -15.23 37.05
N ALA A 60 21.88 -15.72 37.43
CA ALA A 60 22.03 -17.05 38.06
C ALA A 60 21.57 -17.05 39.53
N ASN A 61 21.76 -15.95 40.26
CA ASN A 61 21.31 -15.82 41.64
C ASN A 61 19.79 -15.61 41.73
N TYR A 62 19.19 -14.89 40.79
CA TYR A 62 17.75 -14.64 40.75
C TYR A 62 16.94 -15.94 40.55
N LEU A 63 17.41 -16.87 39.70
CA LEU A 63 16.77 -18.18 39.54
C LEU A 63 16.91 -19.07 40.79
N SER A 64 17.88 -18.80 41.67
CA SER A 64 18.03 -19.50 42.95
C SER A 64 17.23 -18.88 44.09
N SER A 65 16.88 -17.58 44.01
CA SER A 65 16.14 -16.87 45.07
C SER A 65 14.62 -16.94 44.92
N VAL A 66 14.11 -17.31 43.75
CA VAL A 66 12.66 -17.53 43.52
C VAL A 66 12.13 -18.73 44.33
N ASP A 67 13.01 -19.59 44.86
CA ASP A 67 12.63 -20.73 45.70
C ASP A 67 12.56 -20.41 47.21
N ASN A 68 12.94 -19.20 47.64
CA ASN A 68 12.86 -18.78 49.04
C ASN A 68 12.27 -17.37 49.15
N GLY A 69 10.94 -17.31 49.27
CA GLY A 69 10.20 -16.07 49.39
C GLY A 69 10.61 -15.25 50.60
N ASN A 70 11.36 -14.18 50.37
CA ASN A 70 11.44 -12.99 51.23
C ASN A 70 12.10 -11.83 50.48
N LEU A 71 11.29 -10.90 49.98
CA LEU A 71 11.65 -9.51 49.76
C LEU A 71 10.37 -8.67 49.57
N VAL A 72 10.27 -7.58 50.32
CA VAL A 72 9.17 -6.60 50.25
C VAL A 72 9.65 -5.45 49.39
N ASP A 73 9.13 -5.33 48.17
CA ASP A 73 9.41 -4.25 47.21
C ASP A 73 8.11 -3.83 46.48
N PRO A 74 7.93 -2.58 46.01
CA PRO A 74 6.64 -2.05 45.56
C PRO A 74 6.27 -2.43 44.10
N PHE A 75 6.90 -3.47 43.54
CA PHE A 75 6.65 -3.94 42.17
C PHE A 75 5.94 -5.31 42.21
N GLU A 76 4.80 -5.43 41.51
CA GLU A 76 4.18 -6.74 41.27
C GLU A 76 5.13 -7.56 40.36
N SER A 77 5.53 -8.73 40.83
CA SER A 77 6.41 -9.65 40.10
C SER A 77 5.80 -10.08 38.75
N PRO A 78 6.59 -10.16 37.67
CA PRO A 78 6.10 -10.47 36.33
C PRO A 78 5.51 -11.89 36.26
N THR A 79 4.39 -12.03 35.56
CA THR A 79 3.76 -13.33 35.29
C THR A 79 4.36 -13.93 34.03
N VAL A 80 5.01 -15.09 34.14
CA VAL A 80 5.59 -15.82 33.00
C VAL A 80 4.53 -16.72 32.39
N TRP A 81 4.24 -16.54 31.11
CA TRP A 81 3.31 -17.39 30.36
C TRP A 81 4.08 -18.52 29.67
N ASN A 82 3.69 -19.77 29.93
CA ASN A 82 4.21 -20.92 29.18
C ASN A 82 3.33 -21.16 27.93
N THR A 83 3.97 -21.46 26.80
CA THR A 83 3.34 -21.76 25.50
C THR A 83 2.21 -22.80 25.54
N SER A 84 2.15 -23.66 26.55
CA SER A 84 1.07 -24.64 26.76
C SER A 84 -0.28 -24.05 27.23
N GLN A 85 -0.33 -22.74 27.54
CA GLN A 85 -1.54 -22.08 28.08
C GLN A 85 -2.33 -21.28 27.03
N ILE A 86 -1.99 -21.40 25.74
CA ILE A 86 -2.69 -20.72 24.64
C ILE A 86 -3.87 -21.59 24.17
N PRO A 87 -5.13 -21.10 24.20
CA PRO A 87 -6.28 -21.91 23.79
C PRO A 87 -6.23 -22.29 22.29
N PRO A 88 -6.73 -23.48 21.91
CA PRO A 88 -6.75 -23.92 20.52
C PRO A 88 -7.73 -23.05 19.71
N GLY A 89 -7.22 -22.35 18.70
CA GLY A 89 -8.03 -21.50 17.81
C GLY A 89 -7.37 -20.20 17.33
N ARG A 90 -6.20 -19.81 17.85
CA ARG A 90 -5.40 -18.72 17.29
C ARG A 90 -4.24 -19.28 16.47
N ARG A 91 -4.12 -18.82 15.21
CA ARG A 91 -3.02 -19.20 14.31
C ARG A 91 -1.66 -18.91 14.97
N LYS A 92 -0.68 -19.78 14.71
CA LYS A 92 0.74 -19.41 14.73
C LYS A 92 0.90 -18.21 13.79
N ILE A 93 1.41 -17.11 14.33
CA ILE A 93 1.91 -16.00 13.51
C ILE A 93 3.20 -16.53 12.87
N ASP A 94 3.18 -16.75 11.57
CA ASP A 94 4.40 -17.05 10.81
C ASP A 94 5.31 -15.82 10.88
N THR A 95 6.56 -16.04 11.31
CA THR A 95 7.61 -15.03 11.48
C THR A 95 8.02 -14.34 10.17
N LEU A 96 7.47 -14.75 9.02
CA LEU A 96 7.80 -14.21 7.70
C LEU A 96 6.94 -13.01 7.27
N ASP A 97 5.76 -12.80 7.89
CA ASP A 97 4.85 -11.70 7.55
C ASP A 97 4.99 -10.47 8.47
N SER A 98 5.87 -10.53 9.47
CA SER A 98 6.26 -9.35 10.24
C SER A 98 7.38 -8.61 9.51
N ALA A 99 7.04 -7.42 9.04
CA ALA A 99 7.95 -6.49 8.40
C ALA A 99 9.34 -6.45 9.09
N ILE A 100 10.36 -6.52 8.25
CA ILE A 100 11.76 -6.26 8.54
C ILE A 100 11.87 -4.92 9.30
N TYR A 101 11.99 -5.00 10.63
CA TYR A 101 12.77 -4.03 11.40
C TYR A 101 14.15 -4.65 11.55
N ASN A 102 15.09 -4.19 10.73
CA ASN A 102 16.51 -4.43 10.99
C ASN A 102 16.88 -3.62 12.25
N VAL A 103 16.85 -4.26 13.41
CA VAL A 103 17.77 -3.87 14.49
C VAL A 103 19.08 -4.53 14.14
N ALA A 104 20.06 -3.71 13.78
CA ALA A 104 21.41 -4.17 13.51
C ALA A 104 21.93 -4.97 14.71
N ASN A 105 22.41 -6.18 14.41
CA ASN A 105 23.19 -6.98 15.33
C ASN A 105 24.54 -6.28 15.50
N VAL A 106 24.67 -5.41 16.51
CA VAL A 106 25.95 -4.78 16.83
C VAL A 106 26.73 -5.74 17.73
N SER A 107 27.36 -6.73 17.11
CA SER A 107 28.45 -7.45 17.75
C SER A 107 29.75 -6.69 17.53
N GLY A 108 30.15 -5.93 18.56
CA GLY A 108 31.54 -5.54 18.79
C GLY A 108 32.00 -4.19 18.23
N ALA A 109 32.72 -3.48 19.09
CA ALA A 109 33.58 -2.31 18.85
C ALA A 109 32.90 -0.93 18.73
N SER A 110 32.92 -0.23 19.88
CA SER A 110 33.15 1.20 20.08
C SER A 110 33.13 2.12 18.85
N ALA A 111 32.08 2.93 18.74
CA ALA A 111 32.16 4.24 18.10
C ALA A 111 31.15 5.20 18.77
N ILE A 112 31.70 6.17 19.52
CA ILE A 112 30.97 7.31 20.09
C ILE A 112 30.77 8.33 18.96
N PHE A 113 29.53 8.71 18.67
CA PHE A 113 29.22 9.90 17.87
C PHE A 113 28.53 10.93 18.78
N PRO A 114 29.01 12.18 18.87
CA PRO A 114 28.32 13.22 19.61
C PRO A 114 27.15 13.76 18.78
N LEU A 115 25.94 13.64 19.30
CA LEU A 115 24.75 14.28 18.74
C LEU A 115 24.74 15.75 19.21
N VAL A 116 25.01 16.69 18.30
CA VAL A 116 24.84 18.13 18.55
C VAL A 116 23.39 18.49 18.22
N LEU A 117 22.63 18.87 19.25
CA LEU A 117 21.29 19.46 19.10
C LEU A 117 21.44 20.96 18.78
N THR A 118 21.19 21.35 17.53
CA THR A 118 20.94 22.76 17.19
C THR A 118 19.46 23.07 17.33
N VAL A 119 19.13 23.93 18.30
CA VAL A 119 17.80 24.53 18.45
C VAL A 119 17.64 25.62 17.39
N SER A 120 16.82 25.37 16.37
CA SER A 120 16.45 26.38 15.37
C SER A 120 15.19 27.11 15.82
N SER A 121 15.35 28.39 16.16
CA SER A 121 14.26 29.33 16.41
C SER A 121 13.65 29.75 15.07
N GLN A 122 12.39 29.39 14.83
CA GLN A 122 11.67 29.85 13.65
C GLN A 122 11.26 31.32 13.84
N ASN A 123 11.91 32.21 13.11
CA ASN A 123 11.48 33.58 12.92
C ASN A 123 10.39 33.61 11.86
N THR A 124 9.23 34.16 12.21
CA THR A 124 8.05 34.34 11.35
C THR A 124 8.39 35.28 10.20
N SER A 125 8.75 34.74 9.04
CA SER A 125 8.97 35.51 7.82
C SER A 125 7.63 35.87 7.17
N ARG A 126 7.38 37.19 7.14
CA ARG A 126 6.28 37.87 6.44
C ARG A 126 6.27 37.50 4.95
N THR A 127 5.22 36.86 4.49
CA THR A 127 5.00 36.56 3.06
C THR A 127 4.70 37.85 2.30
N THR A 128 5.70 38.41 1.63
CA THR A 128 5.49 39.44 0.60
C THR A 128 4.90 38.77 -0.64
N THR A 129 3.67 39.16 -0.96
CA THR A 129 2.93 38.74 -2.14
C THR A 129 3.55 39.44 -3.37
N THR A 130 4.57 38.84 -3.96
CA THR A 130 5.10 39.31 -5.24
C THR A 130 4.17 38.83 -6.35
N THR A 131 3.49 39.77 -7.00
CA THR A 131 2.62 39.56 -8.15
C THR A 131 3.48 39.21 -9.36
N GLU A 132 3.82 37.93 -9.56
CA GLU A 132 4.40 37.46 -10.82
C GLU A 132 3.31 37.41 -11.89
N GLU A 133 3.56 38.08 -13.03
CA GLU A 133 2.71 38.01 -14.21
C GLU A 133 2.57 36.57 -14.70
N PRO A 134 1.34 36.11 -15.01
CA PRO A 134 1.11 34.75 -15.49
C PRO A 134 1.79 34.54 -16.85
N SER A 135 2.77 33.63 -16.89
CA SER A 135 3.41 33.19 -18.13
C SER A 135 2.35 32.78 -19.18
N PRO A 136 2.40 33.35 -20.39
CA PRO A 136 1.41 33.09 -21.43
C PRO A 136 1.58 31.66 -21.96
N GLY A 137 0.55 30.82 -21.77
CA GLY A 137 0.47 29.48 -22.37
C GLY A 137 0.20 28.34 -21.39
N ARG A 138 0.15 28.58 -20.08
CA ARG A 138 -0.20 27.53 -19.11
C ARG A 138 -1.71 27.30 -19.11
N MET A 139 -2.20 26.36 -19.93
CA MET A 139 -3.56 25.83 -19.78
C MET A 139 -3.75 25.40 -18.33
N LYS A 140 -4.69 26.04 -17.61
CA LYS A 140 -5.15 25.53 -16.32
C LYS A 140 -5.71 24.14 -16.58
N GLN A 141 -4.98 23.12 -16.11
CA GLN A 141 -5.47 21.76 -16.04
C GLN A 141 -6.83 21.80 -15.29
N PRO A 142 -7.85 21.04 -15.74
CA PRO A 142 -9.06 20.92 -14.96
C PRO A 142 -8.70 20.46 -13.54
N ASP A 143 -9.30 21.09 -12.53
CA ASP A 143 -8.95 20.86 -11.11
C ASP A 143 -9.17 19.40 -10.65
N ASN A 144 -9.80 18.58 -11.50
CA ASN A 144 -10.12 17.19 -11.24
C ASN A 144 -9.50 16.23 -12.27
N THR A 145 -8.16 16.18 -12.35
CA THR A 145 -7.46 15.20 -13.21
C THR A 145 -6.45 14.42 -12.40
N PHE A 146 -6.36 13.13 -12.66
CA PHE A 146 -5.37 12.26 -12.02
C PHE A 146 -4.15 12.02 -12.91
N SER A 147 -3.06 11.66 -12.24
CA SER A 147 -1.91 10.99 -12.82
C SER A 147 -1.79 9.57 -12.31
N ALA A 148 -0.99 8.74 -12.98
CA ALA A 148 -0.66 7.42 -12.47
C ALA A 148 0.79 7.02 -12.81
N CYS A 149 1.39 6.22 -11.93
CA CYS A 149 2.69 5.60 -12.11
C CYS A 149 2.52 4.09 -12.06
N ILE A 150 2.86 3.38 -13.15
CA ILE A 150 2.68 1.93 -13.23
C ILE A 150 3.94 1.24 -13.75
N LEU A 151 4.27 0.11 -13.14
CA LEU A 151 5.31 -0.82 -13.59
C LEU A 151 4.61 -2.02 -14.23
N VAL A 152 4.89 -2.28 -15.50
CA VAL A 152 4.26 -3.33 -16.29
C VAL A 152 5.26 -4.44 -16.57
N MET A 153 4.87 -5.70 -16.41
CA MET A 153 5.66 -6.88 -16.77
C MET A 153 4.80 -7.85 -17.58
N ASP A 154 4.88 -7.77 -18.91
CA ASP A 154 4.05 -8.58 -19.83
C ASP A 154 2.53 -8.46 -19.60
N ASP A 155 2.05 -7.41 -18.93
CA ASP A 155 0.62 -7.22 -18.67
C ASP A 155 -0.13 -6.49 -19.77
N ASN A 156 0.37 -6.52 -21.01
CA ASN A 156 -0.28 -5.84 -22.13
C ASN A 156 -1.77 -6.19 -22.24
N HIS A 157 -2.12 -7.46 -21.97
CA HIS A 157 -3.50 -7.96 -22.00
C HIS A 157 -4.41 -7.35 -20.92
N ARG A 158 -3.88 -7.00 -19.74
CA ARG A 158 -4.61 -6.28 -18.68
C ARG A 158 -4.57 -4.77 -18.87
N LEU A 159 -3.45 -4.26 -19.40
CA LEU A 159 -3.20 -2.84 -19.54
C LEU A 159 -4.24 -2.14 -20.44
N VAL A 160 -4.79 -2.86 -21.43
CA VAL A 160 -5.87 -2.34 -22.30
C VAL A 160 -7.10 -1.92 -21.49
N GLU A 161 -7.62 -2.83 -20.68
CA GLU A 161 -8.78 -2.56 -19.80
C GLU A 161 -8.41 -1.55 -18.71
N TRP A 162 -7.24 -1.72 -18.09
CA TRP A 162 -6.78 -0.85 -17.01
C TRP A 162 -6.72 0.61 -17.43
N ILE A 163 -6.17 0.92 -18.62
CA ILE A 163 -6.11 2.30 -19.12
C ILE A 163 -7.51 2.82 -19.42
N ALA A 164 -8.35 2.04 -20.10
CA ALA A 164 -9.70 2.48 -20.43
C ALA A 164 -10.53 2.79 -19.18
N TYR A 165 -10.48 1.91 -18.20
CA TYR A 165 -11.15 2.09 -16.92
C TYR A 165 -10.66 3.35 -16.21
N HIS A 166 -9.35 3.52 -16.00
CA HIS A 166 -8.84 4.66 -15.22
C HIS A 166 -8.90 5.99 -15.99
N TYR A 167 -8.80 5.97 -17.32
CA TYR A 167 -9.09 7.15 -18.16
C TYR A 167 -10.52 7.66 -17.91
N TYR A 168 -11.46 6.72 -17.79
CA TYR A 168 -12.86 7.00 -17.52
C TYR A 168 -13.12 7.35 -16.04
N ALA A 169 -12.73 6.48 -15.11
CA ALA A 169 -13.07 6.57 -13.68
C ALA A 169 -12.32 7.69 -12.94
N LEU A 170 -11.03 7.89 -13.25
CA LEU A 170 -10.18 8.87 -12.57
C LEU A 170 -9.97 10.16 -13.35
N ASN A 171 -10.54 10.27 -14.55
CA ASN A 171 -10.16 11.32 -15.48
C ASN A 171 -8.62 11.37 -15.67
N LEU A 172 -8.00 10.19 -15.87
CA LEU A 172 -6.54 10.05 -15.99
C LEU A 172 -6.02 10.83 -17.20
N ARG A 173 -5.06 11.74 -16.98
CA ARG A 173 -4.51 12.61 -18.06
C ARG A 173 -2.99 12.59 -18.20
N HIS A 174 -2.27 11.98 -17.25
CA HIS A 174 -0.83 11.77 -17.39
C HIS A 174 -0.44 10.42 -16.77
N LEU A 175 0.01 9.51 -17.62
CA LEU A 175 0.44 8.17 -17.24
C LEU A 175 1.96 8.04 -17.44
N VAL A 176 2.68 7.63 -16.40
CA VAL A 176 4.08 7.22 -16.52
C VAL A 176 4.12 5.70 -16.39
N VAL A 177 4.58 5.03 -17.45
CA VAL A 177 4.68 3.56 -17.51
C VAL A 177 6.16 3.20 -17.55
N THR A 178 6.61 2.29 -16.69
CA THR A 178 7.91 1.65 -16.86
C THR A 178 7.73 0.18 -17.23
N VAL A 179 8.49 -0.26 -18.22
CA VAL A 179 8.49 -1.67 -18.66
C VAL A 179 9.52 -2.43 -17.85
N ASP A 180 9.15 -3.56 -17.25
CA ASP A 180 10.11 -4.42 -16.57
C ASP A 180 11.15 -4.95 -17.57
N PRO A 181 12.46 -4.92 -17.24
CA PRO A 181 13.50 -5.44 -18.12
C PRO A 181 13.36 -6.92 -18.50
N HIS A 182 12.58 -7.70 -17.74
CA HIS A 182 12.27 -9.09 -18.04
C HIS A 182 11.01 -9.27 -18.90
N SER A 183 10.31 -8.19 -19.24
CA SER A 183 9.15 -8.25 -20.14
C SER A 183 9.58 -8.77 -21.51
N ARG A 184 8.83 -9.75 -22.01
CA ARG A 184 8.99 -10.34 -23.34
C ARG A 184 8.24 -9.55 -24.42
N THR A 185 7.30 -8.72 -24.01
CA THR A 185 6.43 -7.91 -24.86
C THR A 185 6.51 -6.44 -24.46
N SER A 186 6.32 -5.54 -25.44
CA SER A 186 6.29 -4.09 -25.21
C SER A 186 4.84 -3.60 -25.12
N PRO A 187 4.49 -2.69 -24.18
CA PRO A 187 3.16 -2.09 -24.13
C PRO A 187 2.96 -0.97 -25.17
N THR A 188 4.00 -0.57 -25.91
CA THR A 188 4.00 0.57 -26.83
C THR A 188 2.76 0.64 -27.75
N ALA A 189 2.39 -0.47 -28.40
CA ALA A 189 1.21 -0.50 -29.29
C ALA A 189 -0.10 -0.23 -28.55
N VAL A 190 -0.24 -0.68 -27.30
CA VAL A 190 -1.40 -0.36 -26.45
C VAL A 190 -1.36 1.13 -26.09
N LEU A 191 -0.20 1.65 -25.69
CA LEU A 191 -0.02 3.05 -25.27
C LEU A 191 -0.24 4.05 -26.41
N ASP A 192 0.20 3.74 -27.62
CA ASP A 192 0.11 4.63 -28.78
C ASP A 192 -1.35 4.98 -29.14
N ARG A 193 -2.30 4.08 -28.87
CA ARG A 193 -3.74 4.34 -29.06
C ARG A 193 -4.29 5.44 -28.15
N TRP A 194 -3.56 5.79 -27.09
CA TRP A 194 -3.98 6.76 -26.07
C TRP A 194 -3.16 8.05 -26.07
N ARG A 195 -2.06 8.14 -26.83
CA ARG A 195 -1.13 9.29 -26.80
C ARG A 195 -1.76 10.60 -27.31
N ASP A 196 -2.79 10.52 -28.13
CA ASP A 196 -3.58 11.66 -28.60
C ASP A 196 -4.65 12.12 -27.59
N ARG A 197 -4.90 11.32 -26.54
CA ARG A 197 -5.94 11.56 -25.51
C ARG A 197 -5.36 11.92 -24.15
N MET A 198 -4.14 11.50 -23.84
CA MET A 198 -3.46 11.81 -22.59
C MET A 198 -1.93 11.81 -22.75
N GLN A 199 -1.23 12.48 -21.82
CA GLN A 199 0.23 12.47 -21.78
C GLN A 199 0.71 11.09 -21.30
N ILE A 200 1.60 10.45 -22.07
CA ILE A 200 2.16 9.14 -21.70
C ILE A 200 3.68 9.19 -21.78
N ASP A 201 4.35 9.00 -20.65
CA ASP A 201 5.79 8.82 -20.58
C ASP A 201 6.10 7.31 -20.45
N GLU A 202 6.65 6.71 -21.50
CA GLU A 202 7.07 5.30 -21.50
C GLU A 202 8.57 5.22 -21.17
N TRP A 203 8.89 4.59 -20.04
CA TRP A 203 10.21 4.57 -19.45
C TRP A 203 10.87 3.19 -19.53
N SER A 204 12.20 3.22 -19.53
CA SER A 204 13.04 2.07 -19.23
C SER A 204 13.80 2.32 -17.93
N ASP A 205 14.46 1.29 -17.40
CA ASP A 205 15.30 1.41 -16.19
C ASP A 205 16.32 2.54 -16.29
N ARG A 206 16.83 2.83 -17.49
CA ARG A 206 17.81 3.90 -17.71
C ARG A 206 17.29 5.29 -17.35
N THR A 207 15.97 5.48 -17.30
CA THR A 207 15.34 6.77 -17.04
C THR A 207 15.36 7.14 -15.55
N PHE A 208 15.15 6.16 -14.66
CA PHE A 208 14.99 6.41 -13.22
C PHE A 208 16.04 5.71 -12.35
N PHE A 209 16.84 4.84 -12.96
CA PHE A 209 17.78 3.99 -12.25
C PHE A 209 19.22 4.30 -12.71
N PRO A 210 20.16 4.56 -11.79
CA PRO A 210 21.56 4.78 -12.17
C PRO A 210 22.12 3.53 -12.84
N ARG A 211 23.06 3.70 -13.78
CA ARG A 211 23.73 2.61 -14.52
C ARG A 211 24.58 1.76 -13.59
N ILE A 212 23.96 0.92 -12.79
CA ILE A 212 24.62 -0.09 -11.97
C ILE A 212 24.17 -1.44 -12.50
N ASN A 213 25.13 -2.35 -12.69
CA ASN A 213 24.87 -3.67 -13.25
C ASN A 213 24.27 -4.59 -12.17
N TRP A 214 22.96 -4.48 -11.93
CA TRP A 214 22.22 -5.31 -10.96
C TRP A 214 21.68 -6.59 -11.58
N ARG A 215 22.31 -7.12 -12.62
CA ARG A 215 21.92 -8.40 -13.22
C ARG A 215 22.95 -9.44 -12.82
N SER A 216 22.48 -10.48 -12.13
CA SER A 216 23.26 -11.65 -11.80
C SER A 216 22.37 -12.86 -12.06
N ALA A 217 22.79 -13.72 -12.99
CA ALA A 217 22.10 -14.97 -13.29
C ALA A 217 22.05 -15.91 -12.08
N ASN A 218 22.93 -15.71 -11.09
CA ASN A 218 23.07 -16.53 -9.89
C ASN A 218 22.30 -15.95 -8.68
N ASP A 219 21.34 -15.06 -8.90
CA ASP A 219 20.54 -14.54 -7.79
C ASP A 219 19.53 -15.55 -7.28
N THR A 220 19.42 -15.65 -5.95
CA THR A 220 18.33 -16.37 -5.28
C THR A 220 16.99 -15.67 -5.53
N VAL A 221 15.88 -16.41 -5.39
CA VAL A 221 14.51 -15.87 -5.51
C VAL A 221 14.32 -14.65 -4.58
N GLU A 222 14.77 -14.77 -3.33
CA GLU A 222 14.72 -13.67 -2.35
C GLU A 222 15.46 -12.42 -2.84
N ARG A 223 16.68 -12.59 -3.38
CA ARG A 223 17.47 -11.47 -3.90
C ARG A 223 16.82 -10.81 -5.11
N ARG A 224 16.22 -11.60 -6.01
CA ARG A 224 15.43 -11.08 -7.14
C ARG A 224 14.23 -10.27 -6.64
N HIS A 225 13.52 -10.77 -5.63
CA HIS A 225 12.39 -10.07 -5.02
C HIS A 225 12.79 -8.75 -4.35
N LEU A 226 13.89 -8.73 -3.58
CA LEU A 226 14.42 -7.49 -2.99
C LEU A 226 14.83 -6.46 -4.05
N ARG A 227 15.48 -6.90 -5.14
CA ARG A 227 15.83 -6.04 -6.27
C ARG A 227 14.60 -5.47 -6.96
N HIS A 228 13.57 -6.30 -7.16
CA HIS A 228 12.30 -5.85 -7.73
C HIS A 228 11.63 -4.77 -6.86
N ARG A 229 11.56 -4.96 -5.53
CA ARG A 229 11.03 -3.96 -4.59
C ARG A 229 11.84 -2.65 -4.62
N PHE A 230 13.17 -2.76 -4.65
CA PHE A 230 14.04 -1.59 -4.76
C PHE A 230 13.82 -0.85 -6.08
N ARG A 231 13.71 -1.58 -7.20
CA ARG A 231 13.40 -1.02 -8.52
C ARG A 231 12.07 -0.27 -8.52
N GLN A 232 11.01 -0.86 -7.96
CA GLN A 232 9.71 -0.21 -7.79
C GLN A 232 9.82 1.11 -7.02
N ALA A 233 10.53 1.10 -5.88
CA ALA A 233 10.74 2.30 -5.07
C ALA A 233 11.48 3.41 -5.85
N GLN A 234 12.54 3.07 -6.60
CA GLN A 234 13.26 4.05 -7.43
C GLN A 234 12.39 4.58 -8.59
N PHE A 235 11.62 3.70 -9.22
CA PHE A 235 10.68 4.09 -10.27
C PHE A 235 9.67 5.11 -9.74
N TYR A 236 9.02 4.83 -8.61
CA TYR A 236 8.04 5.74 -8.04
C TYR A 236 8.66 7.09 -7.65
N LYS A 237 9.86 7.10 -7.07
CA LYS A 237 10.59 8.34 -6.82
C LYS A 237 10.89 9.12 -8.11
N GLY A 238 11.31 8.42 -9.17
CA GLY A 238 11.50 9.02 -10.50
C GLY A 238 10.21 9.62 -11.03
N CYS A 239 9.11 8.85 -11.00
CA CYS A 239 7.80 9.25 -11.48
C CYS A 239 7.29 10.50 -10.76
N ILE A 240 7.40 10.56 -9.43
CA ILE A 240 7.02 11.75 -8.65
C ILE A 240 7.80 12.99 -9.09
N ARG A 241 9.12 12.87 -9.29
CA ARG A 241 9.93 14.02 -9.79
C ARG A 241 9.41 14.49 -11.14
N ARG A 242 9.20 13.56 -12.07
CA ARG A 242 8.68 13.86 -13.41
C ARG A 242 7.32 14.56 -13.35
N LEU A 243 6.36 13.99 -12.64
CA LEU A 243 5.01 14.54 -12.58
C LEU A 243 4.98 15.90 -11.88
N ARG A 244 5.90 16.17 -10.94
CA ARG A 244 6.09 17.50 -10.35
C ARG A 244 6.58 18.54 -11.35
N GLU A 245 7.47 18.18 -12.29
CA GLU A 245 7.89 19.07 -13.39
C GLU A 245 6.68 19.52 -14.23
N PHE A 246 5.66 18.66 -14.32
CA PHE A 246 4.40 18.92 -15.04
C PHE A 246 3.32 19.55 -14.15
N ASN A 247 3.66 19.91 -12.91
CA ASN A 247 2.74 20.49 -11.93
C ASN A 247 1.48 19.64 -11.73
N ARG A 248 1.64 18.31 -11.69
CA ARG A 248 0.54 17.39 -11.37
C ARG A 248 0.32 17.36 -9.85
N THR A 249 -0.85 16.89 -9.43
CA THR A 249 -1.28 16.80 -8.03
C THR A 249 -1.52 15.33 -7.66
N TRP A 250 -2.78 14.88 -7.63
CA TRP A 250 -3.13 13.53 -7.22
C TRP A 250 -2.65 12.49 -8.23
N THR A 251 -1.86 11.54 -7.72
CA THR A 251 -1.24 10.47 -8.48
C THR A 251 -1.53 9.12 -7.86
N ALA A 252 -2.00 8.17 -8.67
CA ALA A 252 -2.23 6.79 -8.27
C ALA A 252 -0.97 5.92 -8.47
N PHE A 253 -0.68 5.07 -7.47
CA PHE A 253 0.41 4.10 -7.49
C PHE A 253 -0.15 2.69 -7.27
N ILE A 254 -0.74 2.13 -8.32
CA ILE A 254 -1.42 0.83 -8.30
C ILE A 254 -0.90 -0.05 -9.45
N ASP A 255 -1.12 -1.36 -9.34
CA ASP A 255 -0.66 -2.34 -10.32
C ASP A 255 -1.69 -2.53 -11.46
N SER A 256 -1.30 -3.22 -12.55
CA SER A 256 -2.16 -3.39 -13.74
C SER A 256 -3.36 -4.32 -13.53
N ASP A 257 -3.39 -5.04 -12.40
CA ASP A 257 -4.46 -5.92 -11.95
C ASP A 257 -5.29 -5.31 -10.82
N GLU A 258 -5.10 -4.01 -10.56
CA GLU A 258 -5.74 -3.25 -9.49
C GLU A 258 -6.58 -2.10 -10.06
N TYR A 259 -7.84 -1.99 -9.61
CA TYR A 259 -8.82 -1.01 -10.12
C TYR A 259 -9.40 -0.19 -8.97
N LEU A 260 -9.27 1.13 -9.04
CA LEU A 260 -9.81 2.04 -8.03
C LEU A 260 -11.32 2.19 -8.18
N THR A 261 -12.09 1.88 -7.14
CA THR A 261 -13.55 1.85 -7.18
C THR A 261 -14.19 2.53 -5.97
N ILE A 262 -15.48 2.85 -6.08
CA ILE A 262 -16.32 3.28 -4.96
C ILE A 262 -16.92 2.04 -4.29
N ASN A 263 -16.79 1.94 -2.97
CA ASN A 263 -17.31 0.82 -2.19
C ASN A 263 -18.84 0.93 -2.03
N SER A 264 -19.60 0.06 -2.70
CA SER A 264 -21.09 0.17 -2.65
C SER A 264 -21.71 -0.16 -1.31
N ARG A 265 -20.98 -0.84 -0.42
CA ARG A 265 -21.47 -1.10 0.94
C ARG A 265 -21.58 0.18 1.77
N LEU A 266 -20.85 1.22 1.40
CA LEU A 266 -20.73 2.46 2.16
C LEU A 266 -21.34 3.66 1.43
N VAL A 267 -21.62 3.52 0.13
CA VAL A 267 -22.04 4.61 -0.73
C VAL A 267 -23.28 4.23 -1.52
N ASP A 268 -24.35 4.98 -1.29
CA ASP A 268 -25.60 4.81 -2.02
C ASP A 268 -25.46 5.20 -3.50
N ASN A 269 -26.28 4.58 -4.34
CA ASN A 269 -26.37 4.87 -5.77
C ASN A 269 -25.04 4.75 -6.53
N THR A 270 -24.12 3.91 -6.04
CA THR A 270 -22.82 3.63 -6.68
C THR A 270 -22.96 3.23 -8.13
N ALA A 271 -23.90 2.34 -8.46
CA ALA A 271 -24.11 1.92 -9.84
C ALA A 271 -24.43 3.09 -10.79
N LEU A 272 -25.22 4.07 -10.34
CA LEU A 272 -25.52 5.28 -11.11
C LEU A 272 -24.34 6.24 -11.17
N ARG A 273 -23.55 6.35 -10.08
CA ARG A 273 -22.33 7.16 -10.07
C ARG A 273 -21.31 6.60 -11.06
N MET A 274 -21.07 5.29 -11.07
CA MET A 274 -20.07 4.65 -11.94
C MET A 274 -20.39 4.73 -13.44
N GLN A 275 -21.63 5.03 -13.82
CA GLN A 275 -22.00 5.35 -15.21
C GLN A 275 -21.59 6.76 -15.66
N ARG A 276 -20.98 7.57 -14.79
CA ARG A 276 -20.46 8.90 -15.15
C ARG A 276 -18.94 8.89 -15.34
N PRO A 277 -18.43 9.59 -16.37
CA PRO A 277 -17.01 9.90 -16.46
C PRO A 277 -16.53 10.63 -15.21
N GLY A 278 -15.35 10.28 -14.72
CA GLY A 278 -14.71 10.91 -13.56
C GLY A 278 -15.27 10.47 -12.21
N HIS A 279 -16.17 9.49 -12.14
CA HIS A 279 -16.91 9.18 -10.91
C HIS A 279 -16.04 8.88 -9.67
N VAL A 280 -14.88 8.22 -9.83
CA VAL A 280 -13.96 8.00 -8.70
C VAL A 280 -13.23 9.28 -8.34
N ALA A 281 -12.80 10.06 -9.34
CA ALA A 281 -12.10 11.33 -9.13
C ALA A 281 -13.01 12.39 -8.46
N ASP A 282 -14.23 12.55 -8.97
CA ASP A 282 -15.28 13.40 -8.39
C ASP A 282 -15.51 13.04 -6.92
N TYR A 283 -15.78 11.75 -6.65
CA TYR A 283 -16.08 11.30 -5.31
C TYR A 283 -14.87 11.38 -4.37
N PHE A 284 -13.66 11.12 -4.88
CA PHE A 284 -12.43 11.36 -4.14
C PHE A 284 -12.30 12.83 -3.72
N HIS A 285 -12.57 13.77 -4.64
CA HIS A 285 -12.52 15.19 -4.30
C HIS A 285 -13.62 15.61 -3.31
N GLU A 286 -14.85 15.08 -3.43
CA GLU A 286 -15.90 15.26 -2.42
C GLU A 286 -15.39 14.86 -1.02
N LEU A 287 -14.76 13.69 -0.90
CA LEU A 287 -14.21 13.19 0.37
C LEU A 287 -13.06 14.05 0.90
N THR A 288 -12.14 14.46 0.04
CA THR A 288 -11.04 15.36 0.46
C THR A 288 -11.59 16.71 0.92
N GLN A 289 -12.56 17.31 0.22
CA GLN A 289 -13.15 18.59 0.61
C GLN A 289 -13.91 18.47 1.94
N GLN A 290 -14.65 17.38 2.13
CA GLN A 290 -15.32 17.08 3.40
C GLN A 290 -14.32 16.92 4.53
N ALA A 291 -13.23 16.18 4.32
CA ALA A 291 -12.16 16.00 5.30
C ALA A 291 -11.50 17.31 5.75
N HIS A 292 -11.31 18.27 4.82
CA HIS A 292 -10.78 19.60 5.15
C HIS A 292 -11.80 20.49 5.87
N SER A 293 -13.08 20.37 5.53
CA SER A 293 -14.15 21.18 6.10
C SER A 293 -14.58 20.68 7.49
N ASP A 294 -14.50 19.38 7.71
CA ASP A 294 -14.80 18.71 8.99
C ASP A 294 -13.65 17.77 9.39
N PRO A 295 -12.64 18.29 10.12
CA PRO A 295 -11.52 17.50 10.61
C PRO A 295 -11.91 16.40 11.60
N ASN A 296 -13.12 16.45 12.17
CA ASN A 296 -13.63 15.42 13.08
C ASN A 296 -14.35 14.28 12.35
N SER A 297 -14.55 14.39 11.03
CA SER A 297 -15.13 13.32 10.24
C SER A 297 -14.25 12.07 10.30
N THR A 298 -14.88 10.89 10.30
CA THR A 298 -14.17 9.59 10.28
C THR A 298 -13.22 9.46 9.09
N PHE A 299 -13.49 10.20 8.00
CA PHE A 299 -12.69 10.20 6.78
C PHE A 299 -11.50 11.16 6.82
N ALA A 300 -11.50 12.16 7.71
CA ALA A 300 -10.44 13.17 7.78
C ALA A 300 -9.05 12.57 8.05
N VAL A 301 -8.99 11.47 8.81
CA VAL A 301 -7.74 10.78 9.12
C VAL A 301 -7.02 10.28 7.86
N ASN A 302 -7.77 9.89 6.82
CA ASN A 302 -7.16 9.37 5.59
C ASN A 302 -7.23 10.37 4.43
N PHE A 303 -8.39 10.97 4.16
CA PHE A 303 -8.60 11.88 3.02
C PHE A 303 -8.21 13.34 3.29
N GLY A 304 -7.92 13.70 4.55
CA GLY A 304 -7.38 15.02 4.91
C GLY A 304 -5.85 15.09 4.82
N GLN A 305 -5.19 14.01 4.41
CA GLN A 305 -3.74 13.90 4.31
C GLN A 305 -3.30 13.91 2.84
N PRO A 306 -2.06 14.34 2.55
CA PRO A 306 -1.55 14.36 1.18
C PRO A 306 -1.14 12.96 0.67
N CYS A 307 -1.23 11.93 1.51
CA CYS A 307 -1.15 10.52 1.12
C CYS A 307 -2.34 9.75 1.68
N VAL A 308 -3.11 9.13 0.79
CA VAL A 308 -4.28 8.30 1.10
C VAL A 308 -3.92 6.84 0.88
N LEU A 309 -4.00 6.03 1.92
CA LEU A 309 -3.83 4.57 1.81
C LEU A 309 -5.17 3.90 1.54
N LEU A 310 -5.23 3.05 0.53
CA LEU A 310 -6.44 2.37 0.08
C LEU A 310 -6.31 0.86 0.26
N SER A 311 -7.35 0.25 0.83
CA SER A 311 -7.41 -1.21 1.00
C SER A 311 -7.67 -1.92 -0.32
N ARG A 312 -7.27 -3.19 -0.35
CA ARG A 312 -7.52 -4.08 -1.46
C ARG A 312 -8.58 -5.11 -1.12
N THR A 313 -9.47 -5.31 -2.06
CA THR A 313 -10.47 -6.38 -2.09
C THR A 313 -10.03 -7.37 -3.15
N MET A 314 -9.71 -8.60 -2.73
CA MET A 314 -9.25 -9.64 -3.64
C MET A 314 -10.43 -10.26 -4.39
N TYR A 315 -10.36 -10.26 -5.71
CA TYR A 315 -11.23 -11.03 -6.60
C TYR A 315 -10.50 -12.31 -7.01
N GLY A 316 -11.12 -13.45 -6.69
CA GLY A 316 -10.56 -14.78 -6.89
C GLY A 316 -10.53 -15.20 -8.37
N SER A 317 -10.29 -16.48 -8.60
CA SER A 317 -10.20 -17.09 -9.93
C SER A 317 -11.42 -17.93 -10.28
N VAL A 318 -12.56 -17.70 -9.61
CA VAL A 318 -13.83 -18.32 -9.98
C VAL A 318 -14.44 -17.49 -11.09
N GLU A 319 -14.60 -18.08 -12.28
CA GLU A 319 -15.23 -17.43 -13.42
C GLU A 319 -16.73 -17.30 -13.24
N SER A 320 -17.27 -16.17 -13.63
CA SER A 320 -18.71 -15.96 -13.76
C SER A 320 -19.26 -16.61 -15.02
N THR A 321 -20.56 -16.91 -15.05
CA THR A 321 -21.18 -17.55 -16.22
C THR A 321 -21.31 -16.58 -17.40
N ASP A 322 -21.51 -17.12 -18.60
CA ASP A 322 -21.71 -16.32 -19.82
C ASP A 322 -22.89 -15.33 -19.67
N GLU A 323 -23.99 -15.75 -19.06
CA GLU A 323 -25.15 -14.89 -18.81
C GLU A 323 -24.81 -13.75 -17.84
N GLU A 324 -24.03 -14.06 -16.80
CA GLU A 324 -23.62 -13.08 -15.81
C GLU A 324 -22.68 -12.02 -16.41
N ILE A 325 -21.70 -12.43 -17.21
CA ILE A 325 -20.72 -11.50 -17.78
C ILE A 325 -21.35 -10.64 -18.89
N ARG A 326 -22.34 -11.14 -19.64
CA ARG A 326 -23.02 -10.39 -20.71
C ARG A 326 -24.00 -9.32 -20.21
N ARG A 327 -24.40 -9.37 -18.94
CA ARG A 327 -25.37 -8.41 -18.38
C ARG A 327 -24.86 -6.97 -18.48
N ASP A 328 -25.65 -6.10 -19.10
CA ASP A 328 -25.38 -4.66 -19.28
C ASP A 328 -24.11 -4.34 -20.09
N VAL A 329 -23.60 -5.28 -20.88
CA VAL A 329 -22.44 -5.09 -21.77
C VAL A 329 -22.93 -4.89 -23.20
N PRO A 330 -22.44 -3.88 -23.93
CA PRO A 330 -22.79 -3.69 -25.34
C PRO A 330 -22.40 -4.90 -26.21
N ASP A 331 -23.30 -5.33 -27.10
CA ASP A 331 -23.16 -6.56 -27.90
C ASP A 331 -21.91 -6.64 -28.78
N PHE A 332 -21.33 -5.48 -29.14
CA PHE A 332 -20.11 -5.43 -29.95
C PHE A 332 -18.82 -5.71 -29.15
N LEU A 333 -18.91 -5.80 -27.82
CA LEU A 333 -17.81 -6.13 -26.94
C LEU A 333 -17.95 -7.58 -26.46
N ASP A 334 -16.81 -8.27 -26.38
CA ASP A 334 -16.74 -9.60 -25.76
C ASP A 334 -16.47 -9.45 -24.26
N PRO A 335 -17.44 -9.68 -23.37
CA PRO A 335 -17.27 -9.49 -21.93
C PRO A 335 -16.22 -10.41 -21.31
N ALA A 336 -15.90 -11.56 -21.93
CA ALA A 336 -14.90 -12.51 -21.43
C ALA A 336 -13.46 -11.97 -21.55
N ARG A 337 -13.27 -10.82 -22.21
CA ARG A 337 -11.98 -10.12 -22.36
C ARG A 337 -11.62 -9.25 -21.15
N PHE A 338 -12.55 -8.99 -20.24
CA PHE A 338 -12.42 -7.98 -19.20
C PHE A 338 -12.40 -8.62 -17.82
N ASP A 339 -11.32 -8.40 -17.06
CA ASP A 339 -11.18 -8.92 -15.70
C ASP A 339 -12.30 -8.35 -14.80
N THR A 340 -12.69 -7.08 -14.99
CA THR A 340 -13.74 -6.42 -14.19
C THR A 340 -15.14 -6.99 -14.43
N LEU A 341 -15.35 -7.72 -15.54
CA LEU A 341 -16.62 -8.35 -15.87
C LEU A 341 -16.61 -9.86 -15.60
N ARG A 342 -15.47 -10.51 -15.84
CA ARG A 342 -15.30 -11.97 -15.76
C ARG A 342 -15.19 -12.51 -14.34
N TRP A 343 -14.57 -11.74 -13.43
CA TRP A 343 -14.29 -12.19 -12.07
C TRP A 343 -15.15 -11.42 -11.07
N ARG A 344 -16.22 -12.03 -10.56
CA ARG A 344 -17.16 -11.36 -9.63
C ARG A 344 -17.06 -11.86 -8.19
N HIS A 345 -16.34 -12.95 -7.98
CA HIS A 345 -16.24 -13.61 -6.69
C HIS A 345 -15.08 -13.01 -5.90
N ARG A 346 -15.39 -12.27 -4.83
CA ARG A 346 -14.38 -11.66 -3.96
C ARG A 346 -14.29 -12.36 -2.61
N SER A 347 -13.10 -12.30 -2.02
CA SER A 347 -12.84 -12.78 -0.67
C SER A 347 -13.71 -12.06 0.36
N THR A 348 -14.15 -12.77 1.40
CA THR A 348 -14.74 -12.14 2.58
C THR A 348 -13.75 -11.18 3.28
N GLU A 349 -14.29 -10.29 4.11
CA GLU A 349 -13.61 -9.13 4.72
C GLU A 349 -12.36 -9.47 5.56
N ASP A 350 -12.04 -10.74 5.83
CA ASP A 350 -10.88 -11.11 6.65
C ASP A 350 -9.57 -11.30 5.85
N GLY A 351 -9.63 -11.21 4.51
CA GLY A 351 -8.51 -11.49 3.60
C GLY A 351 -7.76 -10.26 3.07
N HIS A 352 -7.94 -9.08 3.67
CA HIS A 352 -7.41 -7.84 3.10
C HIS A 352 -5.88 -7.80 3.06
N VAL A 353 -5.34 -7.42 1.90
CA VAL A 353 -3.90 -7.36 1.63
C VAL A 353 -3.40 -5.92 1.75
N LEU A 354 -2.09 -5.77 2.00
CA LEU A 354 -1.36 -4.50 2.13
C LEU A 354 -1.90 -3.39 1.21
N ALA A 355 -2.14 -2.19 1.74
CA ALA A 355 -2.70 -1.06 1.00
C ALA A 355 -1.83 -0.61 -0.20
N LYS A 356 -2.42 0.20 -1.08
CA LYS A 356 -1.70 1.04 -2.06
C LYS A 356 -1.98 2.50 -1.75
N SER A 357 -1.30 3.43 -2.42
CA SER A 357 -1.39 4.85 -2.08
C SER A 357 -1.82 5.72 -3.26
N LEU A 358 -2.66 6.71 -2.96
CA LEU A 358 -2.81 7.94 -3.75
C LEU A 358 -2.00 9.03 -3.06
N ILE A 359 -1.23 9.80 -3.82
CA ILE A 359 -0.41 10.90 -3.25
C ILE A 359 -0.69 12.19 -4.01
N ASP A 360 -0.93 13.27 -3.28
CA ASP A 360 -0.86 14.62 -3.81
C ASP A 360 0.61 15.02 -3.93
N ILE A 361 1.17 14.86 -5.13
CA ILE A 361 2.60 15.07 -5.36
C ILE A 361 3.00 16.54 -5.24
N SER A 362 2.04 17.47 -5.29
CA SER A 362 2.30 18.90 -5.12
C SER A 362 2.76 19.22 -3.70
N GLN A 363 2.40 18.37 -2.73
CA GLN A 363 2.77 18.47 -1.32
C GLN A 363 4.00 17.63 -0.96
N VAL A 364 4.63 16.97 -1.93
CA VAL A 364 5.83 16.16 -1.67
C VAL A 364 7.04 17.08 -1.49
N HIS A 365 7.65 17.06 -0.32
CA HIS A 365 8.91 17.76 -0.06
C HIS A 365 10.13 16.91 -0.45
N ARG A 366 11.29 17.57 -0.58
CA ARG A 366 12.56 16.89 -0.89
C ARG A 366 12.93 15.85 0.16
N SER A 367 12.69 16.14 1.44
CA SER A 367 12.92 15.20 2.55
C SER A 367 12.15 13.89 2.38
N HIS A 368 10.88 13.95 1.97
CA HIS A 368 10.08 12.74 1.70
C HIS A 368 10.71 11.87 0.60
N MET A 369 11.33 12.50 -0.40
CA MET A 369 11.99 11.80 -1.51
C MET A 369 13.31 11.14 -1.10
N GLU A 370 13.95 11.63 -0.04
CA GLU A 370 15.17 11.08 0.55
C GLU A 370 14.86 9.92 1.51
N GLY A 371 13.64 9.87 2.06
CA GLY A 371 13.14 8.84 2.96
C GLY A 371 12.89 7.45 2.36
N ILE A 372 12.27 6.57 3.16
CA ILE A 372 11.98 5.19 2.79
C ILE A 372 10.80 5.14 1.81
N SER A 373 10.90 4.26 0.82
CA SER A 373 9.86 4.04 -0.21
C SER A 373 9.65 2.54 -0.41
N ASN A 374 8.40 2.12 -0.58
CA ASN A 374 8.06 0.76 -0.94
C ASN A 374 6.81 0.71 -1.84
N ALA A 375 6.47 -0.48 -2.34
CA ALA A 375 5.40 -0.69 -3.30
C ALA A 375 3.97 -0.39 -2.77
N HIS A 376 3.80 -0.36 -1.46
CA HIS A 376 2.51 -0.18 -0.76
C HIS A 376 2.37 1.21 -0.14
N LYS A 377 3.48 1.75 0.38
CA LYS A 377 3.63 3.12 0.90
C LYS A 377 4.76 3.79 0.13
N VAL A 378 4.41 4.45 -0.97
CA VAL A 378 5.38 5.01 -1.92
C VAL A 378 6.34 5.98 -1.25
N LEU A 379 5.86 6.79 -0.30
CA LEU A 379 6.68 7.65 0.56
C LEU A 379 6.29 7.39 2.01
N VAL A 380 7.03 6.54 2.72
CA VAL A 380 6.66 6.05 4.06
C VAL A 380 6.46 7.21 5.03
N ASP A 381 7.35 8.19 5.01
CA ASP A 381 7.34 9.34 5.93
C ASP A 381 6.14 10.27 5.70
N MET A 382 5.54 10.22 4.51
CA MET A 382 4.37 11.02 4.13
C MET A 382 3.06 10.26 4.35
N CYS A 383 3.09 8.93 4.27
CA CYS A 383 1.94 8.06 4.41
C CYS A 383 1.82 7.52 5.85
N THR A 384 1.55 8.45 6.78
CA THR A 384 1.50 8.18 8.22
C THR A 384 0.21 7.49 8.68
N SER A 385 -0.82 7.40 7.83
CA SER A 385 -2.05 6.72 8.19
C SER A 385 -1.83 5.23 8.50
N GLU A 386 -2.50 4.78 9.55
CA GLU A 386 -2.50 3.37 9.95
C GLU A 386 -3.29 2.57 8.93
N SER A 387 -2.70 1.49 8.42
CA SER A 387 -3.32 0.66 7.37
C SER A 387 -4.62 -0.01 7.84
N PHE A 388 -4.85 -0.10 9.15
CA PHE A 388 -6.02 -0.78 9.71
C PHE A 388 -7.33 -0.02 9.47
N LEU A 389 -7.29 1.30 9.28
CA LEU A 389 -8.48 2.08 8.94
C LEU A 389 -8.87 1.96 7.45
N ALA A 390 -8.03 1.32 6.63
CA ALA A 390 -8.27 1.25 5.20
C ALA A 390 -9.49 0.38 4.82
N TYR A 391 -9.95 -0.49 5.72
CA TYR A 391 -10.95 -1.53 5.41
C TYR A 391 -12.40 -1.03 5.35
N THR A 392 -12.67 0.18 5.86
CA THR A 392 -14.00 0.81 5.86
C THR A 392 -14.02 2.08 5.02
N LEU A 393 -13.12 2.17 4.04
CA LEU A 393 -13.05 3.34 3.19
C LEU A 393 -14.11 3.29 2.08
N PRO A 394 -14.70 4.46 1.76
CA PRO A 394 -15.70 4.58 0.71
C PRO A 394 -15.10 4.49 -0.70
N ILE A 395 -13.77 4.53 -0.81
CA ILE A 395 -12.99 4.21 -2.02
C ILE A 395 -12.02 3.09 -1.68
N GLY A 396 -11.91 2.10 -2.56
CA GLY A 396 -11.01 0.96 -2.40
C GLY A 396 -10.42 0.51 -3.73
N ILE A 397 -9.66 -0.59 -3.69
CA ILE A 397 -9.04 -1.19 -4.86
C ILE A 397 -9.56 -2.61 -5.04
N HIS A 398 -10.08 -2.91 -6.22
CA HIS A 398 -10.36 -4.29 -6.64
C HIS A 398 -9.09 -4.90 -7.22
N HIS A 399 -8.58 -5.96 -6.60
CA HIS A 399 -7.39 -6.68 -7.04
C HIS A 399 -7.78 -8.02 -7.67
N TYR A 400 -7.63 -8.15 -8.98
CA TYR A 400 -8.05 -9.32 -9.74
C TYR A 400 -6.94 -10.35 -9.88
N LEU A 401 -7.18 -11.55 -9.35
CA LEU A 401 -6.22 -12.65 -9.48
C LEU A 401 -6.11 -13.13 -10.93
N GLY A 402 -7.26 -13.30 -11.60
CA GLY A 402 -7.35 -13.83 -12.96
C GLY A 402 -7.22 -15.35 -13.05
N SER A 403 -7.24 -15.86 -14.29
CA SER A 403 -7.01 -17.27 -14.58
C SER A 403 -5.55 -17.66 -14.33
N TRP A 404 -5.26 -18.96 -14.26
CA TRP A 404 -3.88 -19.42 -14.10
C TRP A 404 -2.99 -18.97 -15.28
N GLU A 405 -3.52 -18.96 -16.50
CA GLU A 405 -2.82 -18.50 -17.70
C GLU A 405 -2.43 -17.02 -17.58
N GLN A 406 -3.30 -16.19 -16.97
CA GLN A 406 -3.00 -14.77 -16.70
C GLN A 406 -1.95 -14.65 -15.60
N TYR A 407 -2.15 -15.36 -14.49
CA TYR A 407 -1.26 -15.33 -13.33
C TYR A 407 0.16 -15.79 -13.68
N SER A 408 0.29 -16.91 -14.40
CA SER A 408 1.56 -17.50 -14.85
C SER A 408 2.12 -16.87 -16.13
N TYR A 409 1.48 -15.83 -16.68
CA TYR A 409 1.92 -15.26 -17.94
C TYR A 409 3.32 -14.63 -17.84
N ARG A 410 3.55 -13.94 -16.72
CA ARG A 410 4.76 -13.16 -16.44
C ARG A 410 5.98 -14.07 -16.25
N ASP A 411 7.16 -13.48 -16.31
CA ASP A 411 8.42 -14.08 -15.87
C ASP A 411 8.78 -13.39 -14.55
N ASP A 412 8.02 -13.73 -13.51
CA ASP A 412 8.00 -12.95 -12.28
C ASP A 412 9.30 -13.17 -11.49
N ALA A 413 9.88 -12.11 -10.93
CA ALA A 413 11.06 -12.22 -10.09
C ALA A 413 10.88 -13.19 -8.89
N ARG A 414 9.62 -13.43 -8.51
CA ARG A 414 9.17 -14.35 -7.45
C ARG A 414 8.95 -15.78 -7.93
N ASP A 415 9.08 -16.07 -9.23
CA ASP A 415 8.93 -17.41 -9.78
C ASP A 415 9.91 -18.40 -9.13
N GLY A 416 9.41 -19.59 -8.81
CA GLY A 416 10.17 -20.63 -8.11
C GLY A 416 10.22 -20.48 -6.59
N GLY A 417 9.48 -19.51 -6.01
CA GLY A 417 9.23 -19.43 -4.56
C GLY A 417 7.74 -19.53 -4.22
N ASP A 418 7.43 -19.65 -2.92
CA ASP A 418 6.07 -19.84 -2.41
C ASP A 418 5.08 -18.73 -2.79
N ALA A 419 5.60 -17.54 -3.15
CA ALA A 419 4.79 -16.37 -3.47
C ALA A 419 4.12 -16.43 -4.85
N HIS A 420 4.65 -17.22 -5.79
CA HIS A 420 4.16 -17.29 -7.17
C HIS A 420 4.19 -18.74 -7.69
N SER A 421 3.28 -19.57 -7.17
CA SER A 421 3.08 -20.96 -7.58
C SER A 421 1.61 -21.25 -7.89
N TYR A 422 1.34 -22.39 -8.53
CA TYR A 422 -0.02 -22.85 -8.80
C TYR A 422 -0.81 -23.06 -7.50
N GLU A 423 -0.17 -23.61 -6.47
CA GLU A 423 -0.77 -23.82 -5.15
C GLU A 423 -1.14 -22.49 -4.49
N THR A 424 -0.28 -21.47 -4.59
CA THR A 424 -0.59 -20.13 -4.09
C THR A 424 -1.71 -19.47 -4.89
N TRP A 425 -1.73 -19.61 -6.21
CA TRP A 425 -2.84 -19.16 -7.04
C TRP A 425 -4.14 -19.86 -6.65
N GLN A 426 -4.16 -21.19 -6.54
CA GLN A 426 -5.34 -21.98 -6.18
C GLN A 426 -5.85 -21.60 -4.78
N ARG A 427 -4.95 -21.44 -3.80
CA ARG A 427 -5.29 -21.00 -2.44
C ARG A 427 -5.94 -19.62 -2.43
N LYS A 428 -5.41 -18.67 -3.21
CA LYS A 428 -5.98 -17.31 -3.34
C LYS A 428 -7.29 -17.31 -4.14
N GLY A 429 -7.39 -18.17 -5.14
CA GLY A 429 -8.54 -18.30 -6.03
C GLY A 429 -9.76 -18.92 -5.37
N SER A 430 -9.56 -19.78 -4.37
CA SER A 430 -10.63 -20.48 -3.64
C SER A 430 -11.26 -19.66 -2.50
N ALA A 431 -11.04 -18.34 -2.45
CA ALA A 431 -11.51 -17.52 -1.32
C ALA A 431 -13.05 -17.55 -1.18
N LEU A 432 -13.51 -17.52 0.08
CA LEU A 432 -14.93 -17.56 0.45
C LEU A 432 -15.73 -16.46 -0.28
N VAL A 433 -16.84 -16.88 -0.87
CA VAL A 433 -17.42 -16.23 -2.04
C VAL A 433 -18.56 -15.30 -1.65
N SER A 434 -18.32 -13.98 -1.74
CA SER A 434 -19.41 -13.04 -2.05
C SER A 434 -19.26 -12.61 -3.51
N THR A 435 -20.37 -12.48 -4.22
CA THR A 435 -20.37 -11.93 -5.59
C THR A 435 -20.64 -10.44 -5.55
N ASP A 436 -20.06 -9.73 -6.51
CA ASP A 436 -20.23 -8.29 -6.62
C ASP A 436 -20.23 -7.84 -8.08
N ASP A 437 -21.04 -6.84 -8.39
CA ASP A 437 -21.12 -6.16 -9.69
C ASP A 437 -20.83 -4.67 -9.61
N GLU A 438 -20.31 -4.20 -8.46
CA GLU A 438 -20.00 -2.82 -8.14
C GLU A 438 -19.38 -2.07 -9.32
N ILE A 439 -18.30 -2.59 -9.88
CA ILE A 439 -17.51 -1.92 -10.92
C ILE A 439 -18.21 -1.91 -12.28
N ARG A 440 -19.03 -2.93 -12.59
CA ARG A 440 -19.58 -3.24 -13.93
C ARG A 440 -20.15 -2.03 -14.71
N PRO A 441 -20.90 -1.09 -14.10
CA PRO A 441 -21.53 0.00 -14.85
C PRO A 441 -20.55 0.91 -15.60
N TRP A 442 -19.24 0.85 -15.29
CA TRP A 442 -18.21 1.62 -15.97
C TRP A 442 -18.19 1.38 -17.49
N ILE A 443 -18.38 0.14 -17.96
CA ILE A 443 -18.15 -0.22 -19.37
C ILE A 443 -19.15 0.48 -20.28
N ARG A 444 -20.42 0.56 -19.84
CA ARG A 444 -21.48 1.26 -20.57
C ARG A 444 -21.22 2.76 -20.59
N GLY A 445 -20.92 3.35 -19.43
CA GLY A 445 -20.62 4.78 -19.37
C GLY A 445 -19.36 5.17 -20.16
N PHE A 446 -18.35 4.29 -20.22
CA PHE A 446 -17.18 4.48 -21.08
C PHE A 446 -17.56 4.47 -22.56
N VAL A 447 -18.35 3.50 -23.00
CA VAL A 447 -18.84 3.43 -24.39
C VAL A 447 -19.68 4.65 -24.75
N ASP A 448 -20.56 5.10 -23.84
CA ASP A 448 -21.36 6.31 -24.03
C ASP A 448 -20.47 7.56 -24.14
N MET A 449 -19.37 7.61 -23.37
CA MET A 449 -18.42 8.74 -23.39
C MET A 449 -17.61 8.83 -24.68
N VAL A 450 -17.11 7.71 -25.22
CA VAL A 450 -16.17 7.73 -26.38
C VAL A 450 -16.83 7.34 -27.70
N GLY A 451 -18.01 6.74 -27.66
CA GLY A 451 -18.72 6.15 -28.80
C GLY A 451 -18.22 4.74 -29.16
N ASN A 452 -19.10 3.92 -29.75
CA ASN A 452 -18.85 2.50 -30.02
C ASN A 452 -17.56 2.23 -30.80
N GLY A 453 -17.33 2.93 -31.91
CA GLY A 453 -16.16 2.70 -32.76
C GLY A 453 -14.85 3.02 -32.05
N THR A 454 -14.81 4.12 -31.29
CA THR A 454 -13.65 4.48 -30.47
C THR A 454 -13.46 3.47 -29.34
N ALA A 455 -14.53 3.05 -28.67
CA ALA A 455 -14.46 2.07 -27.59
C ALA A 455 -13.91 0.72 -28.11
N GLN A 456 -14.39 0.25 -29.25
CA GLN A 456 -13.91 -0.99 -29.88
C GLN A 456 -12.41 -0.90 -30.20
N PHE A 457 -11.95 0.22 -30.78
CA PHE A 457 -10.53 0.45 -31.07
C PHE A 457 -9.66 0.50 -29.80
N LEU A 458 -10.11 1.24 -28.77
CA LEU A 458 -9.34 1.42 -27.54
C LEU A 458 -9.26 0.13 -26.69
N LEU A 459 -10.33 -0.68 -26.72
CA LEU A 459 -10.43 -1.94 -25.99
C LEU A 459 -9.90 -3.16 -26.78
N GLU A 460 -9.40 -2.94 -28.00
CA GLU A 460 -8.86 -4.00 -28.84
C GLU A 460 -7.66 -4.69 -28.16
N GLY A 461 -7.75 -6.02 -28.03
CA GLY A 461 -6.71 -6.84 -27.42
C GLY A 461 -6.76 -6.92 -25.88
N ALA A 462 -7.86 -6.48 -25.25
CA ALA A 462 -8.10 -6.75 -23.83
C ALA A 462 -8.17 -8.27 -23.57
N GLY A 463 -7.60 -8.69 -22.44
CA GLY A 463 -7.54 -10.09 -21.98
C GLY A 463 -6.62 -11.00 -22.82
N LEU A 464 -6.33 -12.21 -22.32
CA LEU A 464 -5.48 -13.18 -23.04
C LEU A 464 -6.12 -13.78 -24.30
N PRO A 465 -5.40 -13.99 -25.41
CA PRO A 465 -5.96 -14.68 -26.57
C PRO A 465 -6.65 -16.01 -26.18
N THR A 466 -7.83 -16.29 -26.74
CA THR A 466 -8.68 -17.45 -26.38
C THR A 466 -8.01 -18.81 -26.63
N ASN A 467 -7.02 -18.84 -27.51
CA ASN A 467 -6.25 -20.00 -27.94
C ASN A 467 -4.95 -20.20 -27.15
N ARG A 468 -4.75 -19.47 -26.05
CA ARG A 468 -3.54 -19.57 -25.25
C ARG A 468 -3.63 -20.65 -24.18
N THR A 469 -2.63 -21.54 -24.15
CA THR A 469 -2.43 -22.48 -23.06
C THR A 469 -1.47 -21.91 -22.01
N ALA A 470 -1.64 -22.31 -20.74
CA ALA A 470 -0.71 -21.97 -19.67
C ALA A 470 0.71 -22.46 -19.99
N LYS A 471 1.73 -21.79 -19.43
CA LYS A 471 3.07 -22.38 -19.40
C LYS A 471 2.99 -23.62 -18.51
N SER A 472 3.45 -24.75 -19.03
CA SER A 472 3.58 -26.03 -18.32
C SER A 472 4.58 -25.94 -17.19
#